data_AF-A0A7Y4QCW5-F1
#
_entry.id   AF-A0A7Y4QCW5-F1
#
_cell.length_a   1.000
_cell.length_b   1.000
_cell.length_c   1.000
_cell.angle_alpha   90.00
_cell.angle_beta   90.00
_cell.angle_gamma   90.00
#
_symmetry.space_group_name_H-M   'P 1'
#
loop_
_entity.id
_entity.type
_entity.pdbx_description
1 polymer ?
#
loop_
_entity_poly.entity_id
_entity_poly.type
_entity_poly.pdbx_seq_one_letter_code
_entity_poly.pdbx_strand_id
1 'polypeptide(L)'
;MLDASQSVVKSYHSGSLGFSVHSLRAVDLADIVKTFSQGPKELPFHLHVAEQQKEVEDCLAFSGKRPMQWLLDNLTVNERFHLVHSTHLNDEELSRLTKSKANVVLCPSTEGNLGDGIFRMKEYVKMGGHWSIGTDSHIGLNPFEEFRMIDYRQRLVTNKRNTFEGDAALTMINESVMRGRMAMGRKTVDHFEIGQPFDAVIISATTHLLADTSEKNRLATILFTGDSSRNMGTIINGNWVVKNQHHQNGHMIKVAFAKAMKELSNR
;
A
#
# COMPACT_ATOMS: atom_id res chain seq x y z
N MET A 1 6.69 24.12 -7.54
CA MET A 1 7.03 22.76 -7.05
C MET A 1 6.70 21.70 -8.08
N LEU A 2 5.45 21.61 -8.56
CA LEU A 2 5.03 20.63 -9.58
C LEU A 2 5.93 20.60 -10.83
N ASP A 3 6.18 21.76 -11.45
CA ASP A 3 7.00 21.81 -12.68
C ASP A 3 8.45 21.37 -12.45
N ALA A 4 8.98 21.64 -11.25
CA ALA A 4 10.30 21.18 -10.85
C ALA A 4 10.31 19.65 -10.67
N SER A 5 9.31 19.09 -9.98
CA SER A 5 9.14 17.63 -9.87
C SER A 5 8.97 16.97 -11.24
N GLN A 6 8.20 17.57 -12.15
CA GLN A 6 8.05 17.11 -13.53
C GLN A 6 9.37 17.11 -14.29
N SER A 7 10.18 18.14 -14.13
CA SER A 7 11.49 18.23 -14.77
C SER A 7 12.45 17.14 -14.26
N VAL A 8 12.44 16.86 -12.96
CA VAL A 8 13.24 15.78 -12.36
C VAL A 8 12.78 14.41 -12.86
N VAL A 9 11.47 14.14 -12.84
CA VAL A 9 10.90 12.83 -13.22
C VAL A 9 11.19 12.48 -14.69
N LYS A 10 11.27 13.46 -15.59
CA LYS A 10 11.67 13.25 -16.99
C LYS A 10 13.06 12.60 -17.14
N SER A 11 13.93 12.74 -16.14
CA SER A 11 15.26 12.13 -16.15
C SER A 11 15.24 10.63 -15.78
N TYR A 12 14.09 10.11 -15.33
CA TYR A 12 13.90 8.72 -14.95
C TYR A 12 12.89 8.05 -15.88
N HIS A 13 13.35 7.10 -16.71
CA HIS A 13 12.54 6.42 -17.72
C HIS A 13 11.22 5.82 -17.17
N SER A 14 11.23 5.34 -15.92
CA SER A 14 10.07 4.72 -15.26
C SER A 14 9.53 5.55 -14.08
N GLY A 15 9.91 6.83 -14.00
CA GLY A 15 9.44 7.73 -12.96
C GLY A 15 7.99 8.16 -13.18
N SER A 16 7.23 8.27 -12.10
CA SER A 16 5.87 8.80 -12.10
C SER A 16 5.73 9.91 -11.07
N LEU A 17 4.63 10.67 -11.17
CA LEU A 17 4.30 11.75 -10.25
C LEU A 17 2.99 11.43 -9.54
N GLY A 18 2.91 11.87 -8.30
CA GLY A 18 1.68 11.93 -7.53
C GLY A 18 1.61 13.24 -6.76
N PHE A 19 0.44 13.53 -6.22
CA PHE A 19 0.24 14.58 -5.23
C PHE A 19 0.06 13.95 -3.87
N SER A 20 0.48 14.69 -2.85
CA SER A 20 0.13 14.39 -1.49
C SER A 20 -0.05 15.68 -0.72
N VAL A 21 -1.00 15.67 0.19
CA VAL A 21 -0.97 16.49 1.39
C VAL A 21 -0.80 15.55 2.58
N HIS A 22 -0.09 15.99 3.62
CA HIS A 22 0.30 15.08 4.68
C HIS A 22 -0.91 14.46 5.40
N SER A 23 -1.78 15.28 6.01
CA SER A 23 -2.98 14.84 6.72
C SER A 23 -3.92 16.02 6.96
N LEU A 24 -5.15 15.74 7.40
CA LEU A 24 -6.12 16.77 7.81
C LEU A 24 -5.66 17.61 9.02
N ARG A 25 -4.66 17.12 9.76
CA ARG A 25 -4.03 17.82 10.89
C ARG A 25 -2.97 18.83 10.45
N ALA A 26 -2.35 18.60 9.31
CA ALA A 26 -1.16 19.32 8.87
C ALA A 26 -1.46 20.43 7.84
N VAL A 27 -2.63 20.39 7.21
CA VAL A 27 -3.00 21.29 6.11
C VAL A 27 -4.45 21.71 6.27
N ASP A 28 -4.71 23.02 6.11
CA ASP A 28 -6.06 23.57 6.16
C ASP A 28 -6.92 23.02 5.00
N LEU A 29 -8.21 22.81 5.26
CA LEU A 29 -9.13 22.24 4.27
C LEU A 29 -9.13 22.99 2.95
N ALA A 30 -9.11 24.33 3.01
CA ALA A 30 -9.11 25.18 1.84
C ALA A 30 -7.91 24.89 0.93
N ASP A 31 -6.74 24.61 1.52
CA ASP A 31 -5.54 24.26 0.78
C ASP A 31 -5.57 22.84 0.24
N ILE A 32 -6.17 21.89 0.96
CA ILE A 32 -6.41 20.52 0.45
C ILE A 32 -7.35 20.59 -0.77
N VAL A 33 -8.47 21.30 -0.65
CA VAL A 33 -9.44 21.50 -1.72
C VAL A 33 -8.80 22.19 -2.91
N LYS A 34 -8.03 23.26 -2.68
CA LYS A 34 -7.30 23.96 -3.73
C LYS A 34 -6.29 23.05 -4.43
N THR A 35 -5.50 22.29 -3.66
CA THR A 35 -4.47 21.38 -4.21
C THR A 35 -5.09 20.30 -5.08
N PHE A 36 -6.19 19.68 -4.64
CA PHE A 36 -6.87 18.64 -5.42
C PHE A 36 -7.64 19.21 -6.63
N SER A 37 -8.33 20.33 -6.46
CA SER A 37 -9.17 20.94 -7.50
C SER A 37 -8.34 21.60 -8.61
N GLN A 38 -7.21 22.22 -8.28
CA GLN A 38 -6.33 22.91 -9.24
C GLN A 38 -5.17 22.04 -9.72
N GLY A 39 -4.89 20.92 -9.05
CA GLY A 39 -3.88 19.97 -9.48
C GLY A 39 -4.25 19.19 -10.77
N PRO A 40 -3.24 18.68 -11.51
CA PRO A 40 -3.40 17.74 -12.62
C PRO A 40 -4.38 16.62 -12.32
N LYS A 41 -5.29 16.36 -13.25
CA LYS A 41 -6.40 15.40 -13.08
C LYS A 41 -6.01 13.94 -13.26
N GLU A 42 -4.84 13.67 -13.82
CA GLU A 42 -4.38 12.31 -14.12
C GLU A 42 -3.47 11.72 -13.05
N LEU A 43 -3.07 12.52 -12.06
CA LEU A 43 -2.11 12.09 -11.03
C LEU A 43 -2.83 11.54 -9.78
N PRO A 44 -2.29 10.50 -9.13
CA PRO A 44 -2.81 9.99 -7.86
C PRO A 44 -2.68 11.05 -6.75
N PHE A 45 -3.59 11.02 -5.79
CA PHE A 45 -3.63 11.95 -4.65
C PHE A 45 -3.60 11.17 -3.33
N HIS A 46 -2.52 11.31 -2.56
CA HIS A 46 -2.29 10.58 -1.31
C HIS A 46 -2.51 11.47 -0.09
N LEU A 47 -3.10 10.90 0.96
CA LEU A 47 -3.42 11.61 2.20
C LEU A 47 -3.52 10.62 3.37
N HIS A 48 -2.86 10.89 4.49
CA HIS A 48 -3.11 10.15 5.74
C HIS A 48 -4.41 10.60 6.38
N VAL A 49 -5.28 9.66 6.73
CA VAL A 49 -6.58 9.95 7.37
C VAL A 49 -7.00 8.81 8.28
N ALA A 50 -7.56 9.17 9.44
CA ALA A 50 -8.15 8.25 10.40
C ALA A 50 -7.21 7.11 10.84
N GLU A 51 -5.90 7.39 10.90
CA GLU A 51 -4.87 6.46 11.36
C GLU A 51 -5.00 6.17 12.86
N GLN A 52 -5.08 7.22 13.68
CA GLN A 52 -5.08 7.11 15.14
C GLN A 52 -6.39 7.59 15.77
N GLN A 53 -6.78 6.97 16.88
CA GLN A 53 -7.96 7.36 17.66
C GLN A 53 -7.86 8.81 18.17
N LYS A 54 -6.65 9.29 18.49
CA LYS A 54 -6.44 10.70 18.85
C LYS A 54 -6.80 11.66 17.71
N GLU A 55 -6.48 11.34 16.46
CA GLU A 55 -6.89 12.16 15.32
C GLU A 55 -8.42 12.23 15.21
N VAL A 56 -9.11 11.13 15.50
CA VAL A 56 -10.57 11.08 15.51
C VAL A 56 -11.15 12.03 16.56
N GLU A 57 -10.62 11.97 17.78
CA GLU A 57 -11.06 12.81 18.90
C GLU A 57 -10.79 14.30 18.64
N ASP A 58 -9.59 14.63 18.17
CA ASP A 58 -9.20 16.00 17.87
C ASP A 58 -10.05 16.58 16.72
N CYS A 59 -10.34 15.78 15.68
CA CYS A 59 -11.18 16.20 14.55
C CYS A 59 -12.64 16.42 14.95
N LEU A 60 -13.18 15.56 15.84
CA LEU A 60 -14.51 15.74 16.43
C LEU A 60 -14.57 17.02 17.27
N ALA A 61 -13.56 17.29 18.09
CA ALA A 61 -13.50 18.51 18.89
C ALA A 61 -13.42 19.78 18.03
N PHE A 62 -12.66 19.73 16.92
CA PHE A 62 -12.49 20.85 16.01
C PHE A 62 -13.71 21.12 15.12
N SER A 63 -14.31 20.08 14.54
CA SER A 63 -15.29 20.20 13.45
C SER A 63 -16.66 19.59 13.73
N GLY A 64 -16.82 18.90 14.87
CA GLY A 64 -18.00 18.09 15.17
C GLY A 64 -18.13 16.82 14.31
N LYS A 65 -17.13 16.50 13.47
CA LYS A 65 -17.14 15.37 12.55
C LYS A 65 -15.88 14.54 12.69
N ARG A 66 -15.96 13.27 12.32
CA ARG A 66 -14.81 12.36 12.26
C ARG A 66 -13.93 12.68 11.04
N PRO A 67 -12.64 12.27 11.02
CA PRO A 67 -11.71 12.63 9.94
C PRO A 67 -12.19 12.20 8.55
N MET A 68 -12.62 10.95 8.39
CA MET A 68 -13.09 10.44 7.10
C MET A 68 -14.43 11.05 6.72
N GLN A 69 -15.37 11.18 7.66
CA GLN A 69 -16.63 11.90 7.45
C GLN A 69 -16.38 13.34 6.95
N TRP A 70 -15.49 14.05 7.63
CA TRP A 70 -15.17 15.44 7.30
C TRP A 70 -14.51 15.56 5.92
N LEU A 71 -13.58 14.65 5.58
CA LEU A 71 -13.00 14.57 4.25
C LEU A 71 -14.09 14.37 3.17
N LEU A 72 -14.95 13.36 3.35
CA LEU A 72 -15.99 12.98 2.38
C LEU A 72 -17.11 14.02 2.25
N ASP A 73 -17.35 14.85 3.27
CA ASP A 73 -18.33 15.94 3.23
C ASP A 73 -17.82 17.15 2.45
N ASN A 74 -16.51 17.38 2.44
CA ASN A 74 -15.90 18.59 1.88
C ASN A 74 -15.19 18.35 0.55
N LEU A 75 -14.94 17.10 0.17
CA LEU A 75 -14.26 16.73 -1.06
C LEU A 75 -15.01 15.61 -1.79
N THR A 76 -15.08 15.74 -3.12
CA THR A 76 -15.49 14.64 -4.00
C THR A 76 -14.35 13.62 -4.10
N VAL A 77 -14.26 12.76 -3.08
CA VAL A 77 -13.34 11.63 -3.07
C VAL A 77 -13.73 10.67 -4.20
N ASN A 78 -12.74 10.25 -4.99
CA ASN A 78 -12.90 9.38 -6.14
C ASN A 78 -11.72 8.38 -6.27
N GLU A 79 -11.66 7.62 -7.36
CA GLU A 79 -10.64 6.60 -7.64
C GLU A 79 -9.19 7.11 -7.70
N ARG A 80 -8.97 8.43 -7.70
CA ARG A 80 -7.63 9.02 -7.64
C ARG A 80 -7.08 9.13 -6.22
N PHE A 81 -7.94 8.98 -5.20
CA PHE A 81 -7.52 9.09 -3.82
C PHE A 81 -6.91 7.77 -3.35
N HIS A 82 -5.73 7.89 -2.74
CA HIS A 82 -5.02 6.82 -2.06
C HIS A 82 -4.91 7.22 -0.59
N LEU A 83 -5.89 6.78 0.19
CA LEU A 83 -6.06 7.16 1.59
C LEU A 83 -5.25 6.21 2.46
N VAL A 84 -4.18 6.71 3.06
CA VAL A 84 -3.25 5.91 3.84
C VAL A 84 -3.85 5.62 5.22
N HIS A 85 -3.73 4.38 5.66
CA HIS A 85 -4.30 3.78 6.88
C HIS A 85 -5.82 3.63 6.85
N SER A 86 -6.57 4.73 6.98
CA SER A 86 -8.03 4.71 7.13
C SER A 86 -8.52 3.73 8.21
N THR A 87 -7.77 3.59 9.31
CA THR A 87 -7.95 2.55 10.33
C THR A 87 -9.27 2.68 11.09
N HIS A 88 -9.62 3.90 11.51
CA HIS A 88 -10.75 4.15 12.42
C HIS A 88 -11.99 4.67 11.68
N LEU A 89 -12.76 3.75 11.08
CA LEU A 89 -13.99 4.08 10.35
C LEU A 89 -15.24 3.48 10.99
N ASN A 90 -16.30 4.28 11.10
CA ASN A 90 -17.63 3.80 11.40
C ASN A 90 -18.32 3.21 10.14
N ASP A 91 -19.54 2.68 10.30
CA ASP A 91 -20.28 2.02 9.20
C ASP A 91 -20.62 2.97 8.04
N GLU A 92 -20.98 4.22 8.35
CA GLU A 92 -21.32 5.22 7.35
C GLU A 92 -20.08 5.64 6.56
N GLU A 93 -18.96 5.90 7.24
CA GLU A 93 -17.67 6.24 6.64
C GLU A 93 -17.19 5.12 5.73
N LEU A 94 -17.24 3.85 6.18
CA LEU A 94 -16.84 2.69 5.38
C LEU A 94 -17.71 2.55 4.12
N SER A 95 -19.03 2.77 4.25
CA SER A 95 -19.98 2.74 3.13
C SER A 95 -19.73 3.82 2.10
N ARG A 96 -19.56 5.07 2.55
CA ARG A 96 -19.28 6.21 1.68
C ARG A 96 -17.92 6.10 1.02
N LEU A 97 -16.89 5.67 1.75
CA LEU A 97 -15.56 5.38 1.20
C LEU A 97 -15.63 4.33 0.10
N THR A 98 -16.37 3.24 0.32
CA THR A 98 -16.50 2.19 -0.70
C THR A 98 -17.21 2.71 -1.98
N LYS A 99 -18.25 3.53 -1.82
CA LYS A 99 -18.96 4.17 -2.94
C LYS A 99 -18.06 5.15 -3.72
N SER A 100 -17.12 5.81 -3.04
CA SER A 100 -16.18 6.75 -3.65
C SER A 100 -15.18 6.09 -4.60
N LYS A 101 -14.96 4.77 -4.50
CA LYS A 101 -13.92 4.05 -5.26
C LYS A 101 -12.47 4.48 -4.96
N ALA A 102 -12.24 5.30 -3.94
CA ALA A 102 -10.90 5.54 -3.43
C ALA A 102 -10.23 4.25 -2.96
N ASN A 103 -8.91 4.24 -3.07
CA ASN A 103 -8.06 3.15 -2.64
C ASN A 103 -7.55 3.39 -1.21
N VAL A 104 -7.66 2.40 -0.33
CA VAL A 104 -7.02 2.42 0.99
C VAL A 104 -5.62 1.82 0.90
N VAL A 105 -4.60 2.58 1.31
CA VAL A 105 -3.23 2.08 1.40
C VAL A 105 -2.99 1.59 2.83
N LEU A 106 -3.03 0.26 3.02
CA LEU A 106 -2.83 -0.38 4.30
C LEU A 106 -1.32 -0.56 4.56
N CYS A 107 -0.88 -0.30 5.77
CA CYS A 107 0.51 -0.48 6.18
C CYS A 107 0.62 -1.40 7.42
N PRO A 108 0.20 -2.68 7.33
CA PRO A 108 -0.04 -3.52 8.50
C PRO A 108 1.13 -3.62 9.49
N SER A 109 2.36 -3.82 9.02
CA SER A 109 3.53 -3.93 9.90
C SER A 109 3.76 -2.65 10.70
N THR A 110 3.69 -1.49 10.04
CA THR A 110 3.78 -0.18 10.68
C THR A 110 2.61 0.07 11.62
N GLU A 111 1.37 -0.17 11.18
CA GLU A 111 0.17 0.00 12.02
C GLU A 111 0.22 -0.87 13.28
N GLY A 112 0.86 -2.04 13.18
CA GLY A 112 1.10 -2.92 14.33
C GLY A 112 2.19 -2.42 15.26
N ASN A 113 3.24 -1.85 14.69
CA ASN A 113 4.34 -1.27 15.44
C ASN A 113 3.91 0.00 16.20
N LEU A 114 3.10 0.85 15.57
CA LEU A 114 2.59 2.09 16.15
C LEU A 114 1.36 1.88 17.05
N GLY A 115 0.68 0.73 16.92
CA GLY A 115 -0.48 0.39 17.74
C GLY A 115 -1.75 1.13 17.31
N ASP A 116 -1.89 1.44 16.03
CA ASP A 116 -2.99 2.25 15.50
C ASP A 116 -4.33 1.52 15.61
N GLY A 117 -4.37 0.26 15.22
CA GLY A 117 -5.58 -0.55 15.27
C GLY A 117 -5.66 -1.57 14.14
N ILE A 118 -6.87 -2.03 13.84
CA ILE A 118 -7.14 -3.03 12.82
C ILE A 118 -8.20 -2.48 11.86
N PHE A 119 -7.80 -2.23 10.61
CA PHE A 119 -8.73 -1.84 9.56
C PHE A 119 -9.84 -2.88 9.37
N ARG A 120 -11.05 -2.43 9.02
CA ARG A 120 -12.27 -3.26 8.88
C ARG A 120 -12.30 -4.05 7.56
N MET A 121 -11.23 -4.79 7.30
CA MET A 121 -10.94 -5.39 6.00
C MET A 121 -12.02 -6.35 5.50
N LYS A 122 -12.54 -7.22 6.37
CA LYS A 122 -13.57 -8.21 5.98
C LYS A 122 -14.83 -7.54 5.46
N GLU A 123 -15.28 -6.47 6.12
CA GLU A 123 -16.44 -5.70 5.71
C GLU A 123 -16.15 -4.90 4.43
N TYR A 124 -14.98 -4.26 4.38
CA TYR A 124 -14.58 -3.43 3.24
C TYR A 124 -14.51 -4.22 1.93
N VAL A 125 -13.89 -5.41 1.95
CA VAL A 125 -13.81 -6.29 0.79
C VAL A 125 -15.21 -6.77 0.36
N LYS A 126 -16.07 -7.14 1.32
CA LYS A 126 -17.45 -7.56 1.03
C LYS A 126 -18.27 -6.47 0.33
N MET A 127 -17.96 -5.20 0.59
CA MET A 127 -18.60 -4.05 -0.03
C MET A 127 -17.99 -3.69 -1.40
N GLY A 128 -16.91 -4.37 -1.83
CA GLY A 128 -16.19 -4.07 -3.06
C GLY A 128 -15.22 -2.90 -2.94
N GLY A 129 -14.67 -2.68 -1.75
CA GLY A 129 -13.64 -1.67 -1.48
C GLY A 129 -12.31 -1.96 -2.18
N HIS A 130 -11.53 -0.90 -2.45
CA HIS A 130 -10.25 -0.96 -3.15
C HIS A 130 -9.11 -0.70 -2.20
N TRP A 131 -8.07 -1.52 -2.27
CA TRP A 131 -6.97 -1.44 -1.31
C TRP A 131 -5.65 -1.93 -1.89
N SER A 132 -4.57 -1.49 -1.27
CA SER A 132 -3.19 -1.87 -1.58
C SER A 132 -2.35 -1.88 -0.32
N ILE A 133 -1.10 -2.36 -0.39
CA ILE A 133 -0.17 -2.33 0.75
C ILE A 133 0.95 -1.30 0.58
N GLY A 134 1.44 -0.76 1.69
CA GLY A 134 2.65 0.05 1.80
C GLY A 134 3.49 -0.38 3.00
N THR A 135 4.80 -0.17 2.94
CA THR A 135 5.70 -0.49 4.08
C THR A 135 5.75 0.63 5.12
N ASP A 136 5.41 1.86 4.70
CA ASP A 136 5.41 3.06 5.54
C ASP A 136 6.71 3.28 6.32
N SER A 137 6.74 3.07 7.65
CA SER A 137 7.92 3.24 8.50
C SER A 137 9.11 2.32 8.17
N HIS A 138 8.88 1.33 7.30
CA HIS A 138 9.87 0.34 6.88
C HIS A 138 10.33 -0.62 8.00
N ILE A 139 9.58 -0.73 9.10
CA ILE A 139 9.84 -1.72 10.15
C ILE A 139 9.65 -3.16 9.62
N GLY A 140 8.70 -3.34 8.69
CA GLY A 140 8.51 -4.54 7.88
C GLY A 140 8.75 -4.23 6.40
N LEU A 141 9.41 -5.15 5.70
CA LEU A 141 9.73 -5.02 4.26
C LEU A 141 9.28 -6.24 3.44
N ASN A 142 8.61 -7.21 4.07
CA ASN A 142 8.18 -8.43 3.42
C ASN A 142 6.68 -8.32 3.02
N PRO A 143 6.34 -8.24 1.72
CA PRO A 143 4.94 -8.10 1.31
C PRO A 143 4.08 -9.30 1.75
N PHE A 144 4.65 -10.50 1.86
CA PHE A 144 3.90 -11.66 2.36
C PHE A 144 3.52 -11.51 3.84
N GLU A 145 4.32 -10.81 4.63
CA GLU A 145 3.99 -10.49 6.00
C GLU A 145 2.84 -9.50 6.07
N GLU A 146 2.86 -8.44 5.27
CA GLU A 146 1.75 -7.47 5.18
C GLU A 146 0.42 -8.17 4.85
N PHE A 147 0.41 -9.02 3.81
CA PHE A 147 -0.80 -9.77 3.44
C PHE A 147 -1.30 -10.71 4.54
N ARG A 148 -0.38 -11.44 5.19
CA ARG A 148 -0.74 -12.31 6.32
C ARG A 148 -1.29 -11.50 7.49
N MET A 149 -0.74 -10.33 7.79
CA MET A 149 -1.22 -9.47 8.87
C MET A 149 -2.64 -8.96 8.58
N ILE A 150 -2.93 -8.56 7.33
CA ILE A 150 -4.29 -8.18 6.91
C ILE A 150 -5.28 -9.30 7.20
N ASP A 151 -4.99 -10.53 6.77
CA ASP A 151 -5.89 -11.67 6.98
C ASP A 151 -5.94 -12.11 8.46
N TYR A 152 -4.79 -12.30 9.11
CA TYR A 152 -4.73 -12.87 10.46
C TYR A 152 -5.31 -11.94 11.53
N ARG A 153 -5.15 -10.62 11.38
CA ARG A 153 -5.80 -9.65 12.30
C ARG A 153 -7.32 -9.78 12.27
N GLN A 154 -7.91 -9.94 11.10
CA GLN A 154 -9.35 -10.17 10.97
C GLN A 154 -9.77 -11.51 11.58
N ARG A 155 -8.97 -12.56 11.41
CA ARG A 155 -9.22 -13.86 12.04
C ARG A 155 -9.19 -13.78 13.56
N LEU A 156 -8.23 -13.03 14.12
CA LEU A 156 -8.10 -12.81 15.56
C LEU A 156 -9.30 -12.04 16.13
N VAL A 157 -9.72 -10.96 15.46
CA VAL A 157 -10.87 -10.16 15.93
C VAL A 157 -12.19 -10.92 15.80
N THR A 158 -12.36 -11.71 14.74
CA THR A 158 -13.64 -12.37 14.45
C THR A 158 -13.75 -13.81 14.96
N ASN A 159 -12.66 -14.40 15.45
CA ASN A 159 -12.53 -15.83 15.76
C ASN A 159 -12.96 -16.77 14.62
N LYS A 160 -12.85 -16.31 13.36
CA LYS A 160 -13.27 -17.05 12.18
C LYS A 160 -12.15 -17.07 11.13
N ARG A 161 -12.04 -18.17 10.41
CA ARG A 161 -11.27 -18.22 9.15
C ARG A 161 -12.07 -17.53 8.04
N ASN A 162 -11.41 -17.26 6.91
CA ASN A 162 -12.00 -16.68 5.69
C ASN A 162 -12.37 -15.19 5.84
N THR A 163 -11.33 -14.35 5.92
CA THR A 163 -11.45 -12.89 5.75
C THR A 163 -11.90 -12.54 4.33
N PHE A 164 -11.36 -13.25 3.35
CA PHE A 164 -11.70 -13.18 1.94
C PHE A 164 -12.54 -14.39 1.55
N GLU A 165 -13.53 -14.19 0.69
CA GLU A 165 -14.28 -15.28 0.08
C GLU A 165 -13.45 -15.91 -1.06
N GLY A 166 -13.50 -17.24 -1.21
CA GLY A 166 -12.75 -17.95 -2.25
C GLY A 166 -11.23 -18.01 -1.99
N ASP A 167 -10.43 -17.79 -3.04
CA ASP A 167 -8.96 -17.81 -2.95
C ASP A 167 -8.45 -16.47 -2.39
N ALA A 168 -8.16 -16.47 -1.09
CA ALA A 168 -7.64 -15.30 -0.39
C ALA A 168 -6.31 -14.80 -0.96
N ALA A 169 -5.41 -15.71 -1.36
CA ALA A 169 -4.09 -15.30 -1.83
C ALA A 169 -4.17 -14.65 -3.20
N LEU A 170 -4.98 -15.21 -4.10
CA LEU A 170 -5.27 -14.60 -5.40
C LEU A 170 -5.91 -13.23 -5.25
N THR A 171 -6.90 -13.11 -4.36
CA THR A 171 -7.59 -11.84 -4.10
C THR A 171 -6.63 -10.77 -3.58
N MET A 172 -5.82 -11.12 -2.58
CA MET A 172 -4.88 -10.19 -1.97
C MET A 172 -3.81 -9.70 -2.94
N ILE A 173 -3.24 -10.60 -3.74
CA ILE A 173 -2.18 -10.26 -4.70
C ILE A 173 -2.75 -9.42 -5.85
N ASN A 174 -3.85 -9.85 -6.46
CA ASN A 174 -4.40 -9.14 -7.63
C ASN A 174 -4.88 -7.74 -7.27
N GLU A 175 -5.66 -7.58 -6.19
CA GLU A 175 -6.16 -6.26 -5.80
C GLU A 175 -5.00 -5.33 -5.43
N SER A 176 -4.06 -5.81 -4.61
CA SER A 176 -2.94 -5.00 -4.16
C SER A 176 -1.98 -4.60 -5.29
N VAL A 177 -1.70 -5.49 -6.24
CA VAL A 177 -0.85 -5.17 -7.41
C VAL A 177 -1.57 -4.16 -8.31
N MET A 178 -2.84 -4.40 -8.65
CA MET A 178 -3.61 -3.51 -9.51
C MET A 178 -3.75 -2.11 -8.87
N ARG A 179 -4.20 -2.04 -7.63
CA ARG A 179 -4.43 -0.75 -6.95
C ARG A 179 -3.14 -0.06 -6.53
N GLY A 180 -2.10 -0.82 -6.16
CA GLY A 180 -0.76 -0.30 -5.90
C GLY A 180 -0.14 0.35 -7.14
N ARG A 181 -0.32 -0.23 -8.33
CA ARG A 181 0.08 0.41 -9.60
C ARG A 181 -0.63 1.74 -9.80
N MET A 182 -1.94 1.79 -9.58
CA MET A 182 -2.72 3.04 -9.66
C MET A 182 -2.22 4.08 -8.66
N ALA A 183 -1.90 3.67 -7.43
CA ALA A 183 -1.31 4.51 -6.39
C ALA A 183 0.03 5.12 -6.80
N MET A 184 0.79 4.39 -7.61
CA MET A 184 2.05 4.84 -8.20
C MET A 184 1.87 5.56 -9.55
N GLY A 185 0.64 5.92 -9.94
CA GLY A 185 0.35 6.62 -11.20
C GLY A 185 0.53 5.75 -12.46
N ARG A 186 0.54 4.42 -12.32
CA ARG A 186 0.59 3.46 -13.43
C ARG A 186 -0.82 2.97 -13.76
N LYS A 187 -1.16 2.96 -15.05
CA LYS A 187 -2.49 2.57 -15.54
C LYS A 187 -2.57 1.11 -16.02
N THR A 188 -1.46 0.38 -16.03
CA THR A 188 -1.40 -1.02 -16.50
C THR A 188 -2.12 -1.95 -15.52
N VAL A 189 -3.24 -2.51 -15.96
CA VAL A 189 -4.06 -3.42 -15.15
C VAL A 189 -3.60 -4.86 -15.32
N ASP A 190 -3.20 -5.25 -16.52
CA ASP A 190 -2.85 -6.62 -16.84
C ASP A 190 -1.43 -7.00 -16.35
N HIS A 191 -1.28 -8.27 -15.99
CA HIS A 191 0.01 -8.84 -15.64
C HIS A 191 0.71 -9.29 -16.93
N PHE A 192 1.96 -8.86 -17.14
CA PHE A 192 2.80 -9.28 -18.26
C PHE A 192 2.22 -9.01 -19.67
N GLU A 193 1.46 -7.92 -19.83
CA GLU A 193 0.95 -7.49 -21.13
C GLU A 193 2.10 -7.17 -22.11
N ILE A 194 1.97 -7.63 -23.36
CA ILE A 194 2.97 -7.38 -24.40
C ILE A 194 3.08 -5.88 -24.66
N GLY A 195 4.31 -5.37 -24.69
CA GLY A 195 4.59 -3.94 -24.87
C GLY A 195 4.66 -3.14 -23.57
N GLN A 196 4.35 -3.75 -22.41
CA GLN A 196 4.55 -3.14 -21.09
C GLN A 196 5.92 -3.53 -20.49
N PRO A 197 6.46 -2.73 -19.55
CA PRO A 197 7.66 -3.11 -18.79
C PRO A 197 7.51 -4.48 -18.10
N PHE A 198 8.55 -5.31 -18.20
CA PHE A 198 8.57 -6.61 -17.53
C PHE A 198 9.12 -6.48 -16.10
N ASP A 199 8.20 -6.34 -15.14
CA ASP A 199 8.49 -6.32 -13.70
C ASP A 199 8.05 -7.66 -13.07
N ALA A 200 8.98 -8.40 -12.47
CA ALA A 200 8.71 -9.74 -11.93
C ALA A 200 9.52 -10.05 -10.66
N VAL A 201 8.95 -10.90 -9.80
CA VAL A 201 9.64 -11.49 -8.64
C VAL A 201 9.78 -12.99 -8.89
N ILE A 202 10.96 -13.53 -8.59
CA ILE A 202 11.30 -14.94 -8.82
C ILE A 202 11.36 -15.64 -7.47
N ILE A 203 10.46 -16.61 -7.27
CA ILE A 203 10.38 -17.38 -6.03
C ILE A 203 10.99 -18.77 -6.23
N SER A 204 11.78 -19.23 -5.25
CA SER A 204 12.36 -20.57 -5.29
C SER A 204 11.27 -21.65 -5.27
N ALA A 205 11.26 -22.51 -6.29
CA ALA A 205 10.35 -23.65 -6.41
C ALA A 205 10.83 -24.89 -5.61
N THR A 206 12.01 -24.84 -4.99
CA THR A 206 12.66 -26.05 -4.43
C THR A 206 12.37 -26.28 -2.95
N THR A 207 11.52 -25.46 -2.32
CA THR A 207 11.07 -25.75 -0.95
C THR A 207 10.11 -26.93 -0.99
N HIS A 208 10.25 -27.90 -0.08
CA HIS A 208 9.41 -29.10 -0.05
C HIS A 208 7.91 -28.78 -0.16
N LEU A 209 7.43 -27.81 0.64
CA LEU A 209 6.03 -27.38 0.59
C LEU A 209 5.59 -26.85 -0.79
N LEU A 210 6.45 -26.09 -1.49
CA LEU A 210 6.09 -25.53 -2.79
C LEU A 210 6.27 -26.53 -3.93
N ALA A 211 7.30 -27.37 -3.84
CA ALA A 211 7.61 -28.43 -4.80
C ALA A 211 6.46 -29.45 -4.90
N ASP A 212 5.84 -29.79 -3.77
CA ASP A 212 4.76 -30.78 -3.71
C ASP A 212 3.35 -30.15 -3.76
N THR A 213 3.26 -28.82 -3.83
CA THR A 213 1.97 -28.10 -3.90
C THR A 213 1.39 -28.13 -5.32
N SER A 214 0.09 -28.45 -5.42
CA SER A 214 -0.66 -28.34 -6.68
C SER A 214 -0.68 -26.91 -7.23
N GLU A 215 -0.80 -26.75 -8.54
CA GLU A 215 -0.85 -25.43 -9.18
C GLU A 215 -1.95 -24.53 -8.60
N LYS A 216 -3.13 -25.11 -8.34
CA LYS A 216 -4.26 -24.43 -7.69
C LYS A 216 -3.90 -23.79 -6.35
N ASN A 217 -3.07 -24.46 -5.54
CA ASN A 217 -2.73 -23.98 -4.20
C ASN A 217 -1.39 -23.23 -4.15
N ARG A 218 -0.68 -23.12 -5.27
CA ARG A 218 0.69 -22.61 -5.34
C ARG A 218 0.83 -21.19 -4.79
N LEU A 219 -0.05 -20.28 -5.20
CA LEU A 219 -0.02 -18.90 -4.74
C LEU A 219 -0.30 -18.80 -3.23
N ALA A 220 -1.28 -19.57 -2.74
CA ALA A 220 -1.57 -19.64 -1.31
C ALA A 220 -0.39 -20.19 -0.51
N THR A 221 0.28 -21.24 -1.00
CA THR A 221 1.49 -21.78 -0.36
C THR A 221 2.60 -20.73 -0.32
N ILE A 222 2.86 -20.01 -1.42
CA ILE A 222 3.87 -18.92 -1.45
C ILE A 222 3.52 -17.85 -0.42
N LEU A 223 2.29 -17.33 -0.41
CA LEU A 223 1.91 -16.21 0.43
C LEU A 223 1.86 -16.59 1.92
N PHE A 224 1.24 -17.72 2.27
CA PHE A 224 1.01 -18.08 3.66
C PHE A 224 2.17 -18.82 4.32
N THR A 225 3.06 -19.46 3.56
CA THR A 225 4.19 -20.23 4.11
C THR A 225 5.56 -19.68 3.72
N GLY A 226 5.63 -18.81 2.71
CA GLY A 226 6.87 -18.21 2.24
C GLY A 226 7.36 -17.04 3.10
N ASP A 227 8.65 -16.77 2.97
CA ASP A 227 9.35 -15.64 3.60
C ASP A 227 10.34 -15.03 2.59
N SER A 228 10.99 -13.93 2.96
CA SER A 228 11.88 -13.19 2.06
C SER A 228 13.09 -14.02 1.57
N SER A 229 13.54 -15.04 2.31
CA SER A 229 14.60 -15.97 1.87
C SER A 229 14.21 -16.80 0.65
N ARG A 230 12.92 -16.82 0.28
CA ARG A 230 12.41 -17.53 -0.89
C ARG A 230 12.44 -16.69 -2.16
N ASN A 231 12.66 -15.37 -2.04
CA ASN A 231 12.82 -14.49 -3.19
C ASN A 231 14.23 -14.67 -3.80
N MET A 232 14.33 -15.41 -4.89
CA MET A 232 15.58 -15.63 -5.60
C MET A 232 16.02 -14.41 -6.42
N GLY A 233 15.08 -13.54 -6.81
CA GLY A 233 15.45 -12.38 -7.61
C GLY A 233 14.28 -11.51 -8.03
N THR A 234 14.63 -10.36 -8.59
CA THR A 234 13.70 -9.34 -9.03
C THR A 234 14.18 -8.80 -10.36
N ILE A 235 13.24 -8.71 -11.30
CA ILE A 235 13.41 -8.15 -12.63
C ILE A 235 12.60 -6.85 -12.67
N ILE A 236 13.21 -5.77 -13.11
CA ILE A 236 12.55 -4.47 -13.32
C ILE A 236 12.82 -4.05 -14.76
N ASN A 237 11.75 -3.76 -15.50
CA ASN A 237 11.79 -3.39 -16.92
C ASN A 237 12.70 -4.33 -17.74
N GLY A 238 12.57 -5.64 -17.55
CA GLY A 238 13.37 -6.66 -18.24
C GLY A 238 14.79 -6.87 -17.71
N ASN A 239 15.26 -6.09 -16.74
CA ASN A 239 16.62 -6.17 -16.21
C ASN A 239 16.64 -6.85 -14.84
N TRP A 240 17.54 -7.81 -14.65
CA TRP A 240 17.81 -8.40 -13.34
C TRP A 240 18.45 -7.38 -12.41
N VAL A 241 17.68 -6.90 -11.43
CA VAL A 241 18.19 -6.00 -10.39
C VAL A 241 18.65 -6.76 -9.15
N VAL A 242 18.01 -7.91 -8.86
CA VAL A 242 18.40 -8.87 -7.82
C VAL A 242 18.47 -10.24 -8.47
N LYS A 243 19.60 -10.95 -8.33
CA LYS A 243 19.78 -12.32 -8.80
C LYS A 243 20.44 -13.16 -7.73
N ASN A 244 19.91 -14.37 -7.50
CA ASN A 244 20.34 -15.26 -6.42
C ASN A 244 20.38 -14.54 -5.05
N GLN A 245 19.35 -13.75 -4.73
CA GLN A 245 19.26 -12.93 -3.51
C GLN A 245 20.30 -11.79 -3.40
N HIS A 246 21.06 -11.50 -4.45
CA HIS A 246 22.03 -10.41 -4.46
C HIS A 246 21.60 -9.28 -5.39
N HIS A 247 21.39 -8.09 -4.82
CA HIS A 247 21.18 -6.87 -5.61
C HIS A 247 22.48 -6.48 -6.32
N GLN A 248 22.41 -6.05 -7.58
CA GLN A 248 23.57 -5.69 -8.41
C GLN A 248 24.48 -4.65 -7.74
N ASN A 249 23.91 -3.69 -7.01
CA ASN A 249 24.63 -2.65 -6.28
C ASN A 249 24.72 -2.92 -4.75
N GLY A 250 24.37 -4.13 -4.31
CA GLY A 250 24.13 -4.44 -2.90
C GLY A 250 25.31 -4.17 -1.98
N HIS A 251 26.55 -4.44 -2.42
CA HIS A 251 27.75 -4.15 -1.63
C HIS A 251 27.94 -2.64 -1.40
N MET A 252 27.91 -1.85 -2.47
CA MET A 252 28.04 -0.38 -2.39
C MET A 252 26.95 0.23 -1.51
N ILE A 253 25.70 -0.18 -1.68
CA ILE A 253 24.56 0.34 -0.91
C ILE A 253 24.75 0.03 0.58
N LYS A 254 25.14 -1.20 0.94
CA LYS A 254 25.38 -1.58 2.34
C LYS A 254 26.48 -0.75 3.00
N VAL A 255 27.59 -0.52 2.29
CA VAL A 255 28.70 0.29 2.79
C VAL A 255 28.26 1.75 3.00
N ALA A 256 27.58 2.34 2.00
CA ALA A 256 27.08 3.71 2.09
C ALA A 256 26.05 3.88 3.22
N PHE A 257 25.12 2.93 3.36
CA PHE A 257 24.14 2.93 4.44
C PHE A 257 24.80 2.82 5.81
N ALA A 258 25.77 1.90 5.98
CA ALA A 258 26.51 1.76 7.24
C ALA A 258 27.27 3.05 7.61
N LYS A 259 27.83 3.76 6.62
CA LYS A 259 28.45 5.07 6.84
C LYS A 259 27.43 6.11 7.31
N ALA A 260 26.31 6.25 6.59
CA ALA A 260 25.25 7.20 6.95
C ALA A 260 24.69 6.95 8.36
N MET A 261 24.49 5.67 8.73
CA MET A 261 24.02 5.32 10.08
C MET A 261 25.01 5.72 11.19
N LYS A 262 26.31 5.58 10.94
CA LYS A 262 27.35 6.04 11.88
C LYS A 262 27.35 7.55 12.03
N GLU A 263 27.12 8.29 10.94
CA GLU A 263 27.07 9.75 10.95
C GLU A 263 25.85 10.29 11.70
N LEU A 264 24.68 9.64 11.55
CA LEU A 264 23.44 10.03 12.24
C LEU A 264 23.52 9.91 13.76
N SER A 265 24.42 9.07 14.30
CA SER A 265 24.64 8.90 15.75
C SER A 265 23.35 8.65 16.57
N ASN A 266 22.33 8.07 15.95
CA ASN A 266 20.99 7.89 16.52
C ASN A 266 20.72 6.44 16.99
N ARG A 267 21.78 5.64 17.08
CA ARG A 267 21.80 4.28 17.64
C ARG A 267 23.03 4.06 18.49
#